data_AF-A0AAD1ESI9-F1
#
_entry.id   AF-A0AAD1ESI9-F1
#
_cell.length_a   1.000
_cell.length_b   1.000
_cell.length_c   1.000
_cell.angle_alpha   90.00
_cell.angle_beta   90.00
_cell.angle_gamma   90.00
#
_symmetry.space_group_name_H-M   'P 1'
#
loop_
_entity.id
_entity.type
_entity.pdbx_description
1 polymer ?
#
loop_
_entity_poly.entity_id
_entity_poly.type
_entity_poly.pdbx_seq_one_letter_code
_entity_poly.pdbx_strand_id
1 'polypeptide(L)'
;MVNYNNQFFHGERPLFGQEHATIVGTTFGKGESPLEESRHIKLNQSIFQYKYPLWYSQHIAVTNTIFEAMARSGIWYTVDIAVSDSEIQAPKTFRRSQDIRLKNVHFSDASESLWNCDHISLDHVQASGNYFGMNSSNIVADHLNLIGDYAFDGAKNVEMHHSTLVAKDAFWNSENVTIYDSTINGNYLG
;
A
#
# COMPACT_ATOMS: atom_id res chain seq x y z
N MET A 1 2.75 4.40 26.22
CA MET A 1 2.91 3.60 24.98
C MET A 1 2.62 2.16 25.34
N VAL A 2 1.59 1.57 24.73
CA VAL A 2 1.16 0.18 24.96
C VAL A 2 2.05 -0.76 24.14
N ASN A 3 2.32 -1.96 24.63
CA ASN A 3 3.14 -2.96 23.93
C ASN A 3 2.40 -4.29 23.81
N TYR A 4 2.31 -4.81 22.58
CA TYR A 4 1.81 -6.15 22.28
C TYR A 4 2.94 -6.94 21.65
N ASN A 5 3.33 -8.06 22.28
CA ASN A 5 4.43 -8.89 21.79
C ASN A 5 3.96 -10.32 21.63
N ASN A 6 4.19 -10.91 20.45
CA ASN A 6 3.89 -12.31 20.14
C ASN A 6 2.44 -12.70 20.43
N GLN A 7 1.49 -11.82 20.08
CA GLN A 7 0.08 -12.05 20.31
C GLN A 7 -0.59 -12.74 19.12
N PHE A 8 -1.73 -13.38 19.39
CA PHE A 8 -2.65 -13.86 18.37
C PHE A 8 -4.04 -13.27 18.63
N PHE A 9 -4.51 -12.44 17.71
CA PHE A 9 -5.85 -11.86 17.76
C PHE A 9 -6.72 -12.49 16.68
N HIS A 10 -8.00 -12.71 16.98
CA HIS A 10 -9.01 -13.15 16.03
C HIS A 10 -10.35 -12.48 16.34
N GLY A 11 -11.31 -12.63 15.43
CA GLY A 11 -12.62 -11.99 15.56
C GLY A 11 -12.60 -10.53 15.15
N GLU A 12 -13.73 -9.87 15.34
CA GLU A 12 -13.93 -8.49 14.88
C GLU A 12 -13.26 -7.50 15.84
N ARG A 13 -12.51 -6.55 15.27
CA ARG A 13 -12.02 -5.36 15.99
C ARG A 13 -11.19 -5.59 17.28
N PRO A 14 -10.26 -6.57 17.34
CA PRO A 14 -9.48 -6.86 18.55
C PRO A 14 -8.73 -5.68 19.17
N LEU A 15 -8.25 -4.72 18.36
CA LEU A 15 -7.54 -3.52 18.81
C LEU A 15 -8.16 -2.24 18.22
N PHE A 16 -9.48 -2.21 18.08
CA PHE A 16 -10.20 -1.05 17.59
C PHE A 16 -9.95 0.20 18.43
N GLY A 17 -9.73 1.33 17.76
CA GLY A 17 -9.45 2.61 18.42
C GLY A 17 -8.13 2.61 19.20
N GLN A 18 -7.22 1.66 18.95
CA GLN A 18 -5.95 1.61 19.67
C GLN A 18 -5.12 2.85 19.37
N GLU A 19 -4.58 3.44 20.42
CA GLU A 19 -3.69 4.61 20.32
C GLU A 19 -2.32 4.33 20.97
N HIS A 20 -1.26 4.86 20.38
CA HIS A 20 0.10 4.87 20.96
C HIS A 20 0.61 3.47 21.34
N ALA A 21 0.63 2.55 20.38
CA ALA A 21 1.04 1.16 20.59
C ALA A 21 2.21 0.73 19.72
N THR A 22 3.05 -0.15 20.27
CA THR A 22 4.02 -0.94 19.52
C THR A 22 3.58 -2.40 19.54
N ILE A 23 3.44 -3.00 18.35
CA ILE A 23 2.92 -4.33 18.11
C ILE A 23 4.00 -5.12 17.38
N VAL A 24 4.53 -6.16 18.02
CA VAL A 24 5.66 -6.95 17.51
C VAL A 24 5.30 -8.43 17.49
N GLY A 25 5.66 -9.13 16.40
CA GLY A 25 5.51 -10.59 16.32
C GLY A 25 4.06 -11.06 16.38
N THR A 26 3.11 -10.18 16.04
CA THR A 26 1.68 -10.41 16.31
C THR A 26 0.93 -10.79 15.04
N THR A 27 0.13 -11.85 15.14
CA THR A 27 -0.75 -12.30 14.06
C THR A 27 -2.19 -11.87 14.33
N PHE A 28 -2.77 -11.14 13.38
CA PHE A 28 -4.20 -10.88 13.29
C PHE A 28 -4.82 -11.91 12.35
N GLY A 29 -5.39 -12.95 12.96
CA GLY A 29 -6.02 -14.06 12.27
C GLY A 29 -7.39 -13.72 11.71
N LYS A 30 -8.22 -14.75 11.48
CA LYS A 30 -9.55 -14.59 10.89
C LYS A 30 -10.41 -13.63 11.73
N GLY A 31 -10.85 -12.54 11.10
CA GLY A 31 -11.56 -11.45 11.75
C GLY A 31 -11.40 -10.16 10.95
N GLU A 32 -12.33 -9.22 11.06
CA GLU A 32 -12.29 -7.98 10.27
C GLU A 32 -11.89 -6.78 11.16
N SER A 33 -11.26 -5.78 10.55
CA SER A 33 -11.01 -4.46 11.16
C SER A 33 -10.16 -4.44 12.44
N PRO A 34 -9.02 -5.17 12.53
CA PRO A 34 -8.28 -5.29 13.77
C PRO A 34 -7.76 -3.98 14.37
N LEU A 35 -7.34 -3.02 13.54
CA LEU A 35 -6.82 -1.71 13.96
C LEU A 35 -7.62 -0.56 13.35
N GLU A 36 -8.90 -0.77 13.08
CA GLU A 36 -9.79 0.31 12.62
C GLU A 36 -9.82 1.45 13.65
N GLU A 37 -9.80 2.70 13.18
CA GLU A 37 -9.75 3.93 14.00
C GLU A 37 -8.49 4.10 14.86
N SER A 38 -7.38 3.44 14.51
CA SER A 38 -6.15 3.47 15.31
C SER A 38 -5.23 4.66 15.01
N ARG A 39 -4.42 5.07 16.00
CA ARG A 39 -3.45 6.18 15.85
C ARG A 39 -2.10 5.89 16.50
N HIS A 40 -1.02 6.38 15.90
CA HIS A 40 0.34 6.25 16.44
C HIS A 40 0.73 4.79 16.72
N ILE A 41 0.59 3.94 15.69
CA ILE A 41 0.85 2.51 15.77
C ILE A 41 2.17 2.18 15.08
N LYS A 42 3.02 1.40 15.77
CA LYS A 42 4.21 0.77 15.19
C LYS A 42 3.99 -0.73 15.11
N LEU A 43 4.01 -1.28 13.89
CA LEU A 43 3.91 -2.70 13.58
C LEU A 43 5.27 -3.22 13.12
N ASN A 44 5.72 -4.33 13.69
CA ASN A 44 6.93 -5.02 13.27
C ASN A 44 6.73 -6.54 13.33
N GLN A 45 7.16 -7.27 12.30
CA GLN A 45 7.05 -8.74 12.29
C GLN A 45 5.62 -9.24 12.50
N SER A 46 4.64 -8.54 11.93
CA SER A 46 3.23 -8.87 12.06
C SER A 46 2.68 -9.59 10.84
N ILE A 47 1.55 -10.27 11.02
CA ILE A 47 0.84 -10.94 9.93
C ILE A 47 -0.64 -10.55 10.00
N PHE A 48 -1.20 -10.05 8.89
CA PHE A 48 -2.63 -9.84 8.72
C PHE A 48 -3.18 -10.91 7.79
N GLN A 49 -4.09 -11.74 8.29
CA GLN A 49 -4.66 -12.85 7.54
C GLN A 49 -6.02 -12.52 6.90
N TYR A 50 -6.62 -11.38 7.25
CA TYR A 50 -7.99 -11.08 6.87
C TYR A 50 -8.27 -9.57 6.79
N LYS A 51 -9.49 -9.23 6.37
CA LYS A 51 -9.82 -7.92 5.78
C LYS A 51 -9.70 -6.73 6.71
N TYR A 52 -9.54 -5.57 6.09
CA TYR A 52 -9.57 -4.24 6.70
C TYR A 52 -8.52 -4.00 7.82
N PRO A 53 -7.25 -4.44 7.72
CA PRO A 53 -6.25 -4.22 8.76
C PRO A 53 -6.17 -2.81 9.35
N LEU A 54 -6.15 -1.77 8.51
CA LEU A 54 -5.86 -0.39 8.91
C LEU A 54 -6.85 0.57 8.24
N TRP A 55 -8.10 0.53 8.68
CA TRP A 55 -9.14 1.47 8.26
C TRP A 55 -9.15 2.71 9.15
N TYR A 56 -9.36 3.90 8.56
CA TYR A 56 -9.44 5.17 9.28
C TYR A 56 -8.28 5.40 10.28
N SER A 57 -7.08 4.96 9.91
CA SER A 57 -5.93 4.97 10.81
C SER A 57 -5.01 6.17 10.53
N GLN A 58 -4.18 6.55 11.50
CA GLN A 58 -3.30 7.71 11.35
C GLN A 58 -1.94 7.50 12.02
N HIS A 59 -0.86 8.00 11.40
CA HIS A 59 0.50 7.91 11.93
C HIS A 59 0.93 6.45 12.18
N ILE A 60 1.00 5.68 11.10
CA ILE A 60 1.25 4.24 11.14
C ILE A 60 2.63 3.93 10.55
N ALA A 61 3.43 3.17 11.29
CA ALA A 61 4.69 2.62 10.79
C ALA A 61 4.61 1.10 10.75
N VAL A 62 4.86 0.50 9.59
CA VAL A 62 4.80 -0.94 9.34
C VAL A 62 6.17 -1.41 8.82
N THR A 63 6.71 -2.44 9.44
CA THR A 63 8.02 -3.03 9.10
C THR A 63 7.92 -4.56 9.13
N ASN A 64 8.63 -5.25 8.23
CA ASN A 64 8.76 -6.72 8.25
C ASN A 64 7.41 -7.45 8.37
N THR A 65 6.37 -6.97 7.70
CA THR A 65 4.98 -7.43 7.91
C THR A 65 4.43 -8.07 6.64
N ILE A 66 3.57 -9.08 6.81
CA ILE A 66 2.90 -9.74 5.70
C ILE A 66 1.40 -9.44 5.77
N PHE A 67 0.85 -8.92 4.67
CA PHE A 67 -0.58 -8.88 4.43
C PHE A 67 -0.92 -10.04 3.50
N GLU A 68 -1.48 -11.12 4.04
CA GLU A 68 -1.80 -12.32 3.27
C GLU A 68 -2.93 -12.06 2.27
N ALA A 69 -3.12 -12.96 1.29
CA ALA A 69 -4.05 -12.78 0.16
C ALA A 69 -5.50 -12.41 0.57
N MET A 70 -5.94 -12.79 1.77
CA MET A 70 -7.28 -12.49 2.28
C MET A 70 -7.36 -11.17 3.06
N ALA A 71 -6.26 -10.47 3.29
CA ALA A 71 -6.17 -9.13 3.88
C ALA A 71 -6.60 -8.01 2.91
N ARG A 72 -7.64 -8.28 2.13
CA ARG A 72 -8.16 -7.42 1.05
C ARG A 72 -8.79 -6.15 1.61
N SER A 73 -8.86 -5.15 0.74
CA SER A 73 -9.41 -3.83 1.09
C SER A 73 -8.71 -3.26 2.33
N GLY A 74 -7.38 -3.40 2.38
CA GLY A 74 -6.72 -3.49 3.68
C GLY A 74 -6.55 -2.18 4.44
N ILE A 75 -6.12 -1.13 3.74
CA ILE A 75 -5.64 0.13 4.29
C ILE A 75 -6.41 1.28 3.64
N TRP A 76 -7.56 1.62 4.19
CA TRP A 76 -8.47 2.59 3.57
C TRP A 76 -8.66 3.81 4.47
N TYR A 77 -8.74 5.00 3.89
CA TYR A 77 -8.90 6.27 4.63
C TYR A 77 -7.80 6.53 5.67
N THR A 78 -6.60 6.00 5.42
CA THR A 78 -5.47 6.09 6.33
C THR A 78 -4.54 7.22 5.91
N VAL A 79 -4.08 8.01 6.87
CA VAL A 79 -3.23 9.19 6.64
C VAL A 79 -1.91 9.05 7.37
N ASP A 80 -0.82 9.38 6.69
CA ASP A 80 0.55 9.22 7.18
C ASP A 80 0.87 7.77 7.56
N ILE A 81 1.18 6.98 6.53
CA ILE A 81 1.59 5.58 6.67
C ILE A 81 2.92 5.32 5.97
N ALA A 82 3.85 4.71 6.71
CA ALA A 82 5.09 4.18 6.17
C ALA A 82 5.07 2.65 6.25
N VAL A 83 5.29 1.97 5.12
CA VAL A 83 5.44 0.51 5.04
C VAL A 83 6.81 0.19 4.47
N SER A 84 7.57 -0.66 5.16
CA SER A 84 8.90 -1.05 4.73
C SER A 84 9.20 -2.54 4.91
N ASP A 85 10.03 -3.08 4.02
CA ASP A 85 10.53 -4.45 4.07
C ASP A 85 9.39 -5.48 4.25
N SER A 86 8.33 -5.35 3.47
CA SER A 86 7.04 -6.02 3.70
C SER A 86 6.46 -6.61 2.43
N GLU A 87 5.60 -7.63 2.61
CA GLU A 87 4.91 -8.34 1.53
C GLU A 87 3.41 -8.03 1.60
N ILE A 88 2.82 -7.65 0.46
CA ILE A 88 1.39 -7.38 0.33
C ILE A 88 0.81 -8.29 -0.75
N GLN A 89 0.15 -9.35 -0.33
CA GLN A 89 -0.41 -10.37 -1.23
C GLN A 89 -1.85 -10.10 -1.62
N ALA A 90 -2.48 -9.09 -1.00
CA ALA A 90 -3.87 -8.79 -1.18
C ALA A 90 -4.08 -7.62 -2.17
N PRO A 91 -5.09 -7.70 -3.05
CA PRO A 91 -5.49 -6.58 -3.88
C PRO A 91 -6.30 -5.54 -3.09
N LYS A 92 -6.54 -4.39 -3.72
CA LYS A 92 -7.32 -3.26 -3.18
C LYS A 92 -6.72 -2.73 -1.88
N THR A 93 -5.40 -2.76 -1.72
CA THR A 93 -4.76 -2.50 -0.43
C THR A 93 -4.97 -1.08 0.05
N PHE A 94 -4.55 -0.05 -0.69
CA PHE A 94 -4.76 1.36 -0.35
C PHE A 94 -5.94 1.97 -1.12
N ARG A 95 -6.77 2.73 -0.40
CA ARG A 95 -7.90 3.46 -0.99
C ARG A 95 -8.10 4.77 -0.25
N ARG A 96 -8.24 5.87 -0.99
CA ARG A 96 -8.57 7.20 -0.40
C ARG A 96 -7.65 7.54 0.78
N SER A 97 -6.37 7.21 0.65
CA SER A 97 -5.35 7.35 1.69
C SER A 97 -4.33 8.40 1.26
N GLN A 98 -3.67 9.03 2.23
CA GLN A 98 -2.74 10.15 1.98
C GLN A 98 -1.43 9.98 2.73
N ASP A 99 -0.34 10.56 2.22
CA ASP A 99 1.00 10.52 2.82
C ASP A 99 1.50 9.07 2.99
N ILE A 100 1.53 8.36 1.87
CA ILE A 100 1.91 6.94 1.79
C ILE A 100 3.39 6.84 1.41
N ARG A 101 4.19 6.14 2.21
CA ARG A 101 5.61 5.89 1.93
C ARG A 101 5.87 4.39 1.91
N LEU A 102 6.23 3.84 0.77
CA LEU A 102 6.49 2.42 0.57
C LEU A 102 7.96 2.22 0.21
N LYS A 103 8.69 1.43 1.00
CA LYS A 103 10.12 1.15 0.79
C LYS A 103 10.42 -0.34 0.83
N ASN A 104 11.06 -0.91 -0.19
CA ASN A 104 11.34 -2.35 -0.25
C ASN A 104 10.06 -3.19 -0.05
N VAL A 105 8.99 -2.85 -0.76
CA VAL A 105 7.68 -3.52 -0.65
C VAL A 105 7.40 -4.32 -1.91
N HIS A 106 6.98 -5.57 -1.73
CA HIS A 106 6.54 -6.42 -2.84
C HIS A 106 5.04 -6.66 -2.76
N PHE A 107 4.34 -6.34 -3.85
CA PHE A 107 2.93 -6.60 -4.07
C PHE A 107 2.76 -7.77 -5.05
N SER A 108 2.48 -8.97 -4.54
CA SER A 108 2.20 -10.13 -5.41
C SER A 108 0.86 -10.01 -6.15
N ASP A 109 -0.10 -9.30 -5.55
CA ASP A 109 -1.34 -8.85 -6.21
C ASP A 109 -1.59 -7.38 -5.89
N ALA A 110 -1.14 -6.53 -6.79
CA ALA A 110 -1.25 -5.08 -6.71
C ALA A 110 -2.56 -4.54 -7.30
N SER A 111 -3.49 -5.41 -7.71
CA SER A 111 -4.69 -4.99 -8.44
C SER A 111 -5.50 -3.98 -7.63
N GLU A 112 -5.78 -2.82 -8.23
CA GLU A 112 -6.55 -1.72 -7.65
C GLU A 112 -6.01 -1.16 -6.31
N SER A 113 -4.69 -1.17 -6.11
CA SER A 113 -4.10 -0.99 -4.77
C SER A 113 -3.81 0.43 -4.31
N LEU A 114 -3.69 1.43 -5.15
CA LEU A 114 -3.43 2.83 -4.75
C LEU A 114 -4.48 3.70 -5.44
N TRP A 115 -5.75 3.44 -5.16
CA TRP A 115 -6.85 4.15 -5.82
C TRP A 115 -7.25 5.42 -5.06
N ASN A 116 -7.35 6.53 -5.79
CA ASN A 116 -7.76 7.84 -5.25
C ASN A 116 -6.91 8.26 -4.04
N CYS A 117 -5.62 7.97 -4.06
CA CYS A 117 -4.66 8.31 -3.01
C CYS A 117 -3.86 9.55 -3.39
N ASP A 118 -3.24 10.18 -2.40
CA ASP A 118 -2.52 11.44 -2.60
C ASP A 118 -1.20 11.48 -1.81
N HIS A 119 -0.17 12.12 -2.35
CA HIS A 119 1.19 12.15 -1.78
C HIS A 119 1.75 10.75 -1.52
N ILE A 120 2.24 10.12 -2.59
CA ILE A 120 2.70 8.73 -2.60
C ILE A 120 4.19 8.70 -2.94
N SER A 121 4.99 8.07 -2.09
CA SER A 121 6.40 7.78 -2.34
C SER A 121 6.61 6.28 -2.44
N LEU A 122 7.22 5.85 -3.55
CA LEU A 122 7.58 4.46 -3.83
C LEU A 122 9.11 4.39 -4.00
N ASP A 123 9.77 3.60 -3.16
CA ASP A 123 11.23 3.39 -3.17
C ASP A 123 11.51 1.88 -3.19
N HIS A 124 12.06 1.35 -4.29
CA HIS A 124 12.29 -0.09 -4.46
C HIS A 124 11.01 -0.92 -4.26
N VAL A 125 10.00 -0.65 -5.07
CA VAL A 125 8.70 -1.35 -5.03
C VAL A 125 8.59 -2.31 -6.20
N GLN A 126 8.16 -3.53 -5.93
CA GLN A 126 7.81 -4.52 -6.95
C GLN A 126 6.32 -4.79 -6.90
N ALA A 127 5.63 -4.75 -8.03
CA ALA A 127 4.18 -4.89 -8.05
C ALA A 127 3.68 -5.62 -9.30
N SER A 128 2.68 -6.48 -9.12
CA SER A 128 1.97 -7.15 -10.21
C SER A 128 0.46 -6.97 -10.06
N GLY A 129 -0.17 -6.17 -10.92
CA GLY A 129 -1.63 -5.96 -10.88
C GLY A 129 -2.09 -4.77 -11.71
N ASN A 130 -3.34 -4.84 -12.17
CA ASN A 130 -3.95 -3.80 -13.01
C ASN A 130 -4.44 -2.62 -12.16
N TYR A 131 -4.52 -1.44 -12.78
CA TYR A 131 -5.01 -0.23 -12.12
C TYR A 131 -4.28 0.06 -10.80
N PHE A 132 -2.95 -0.03 -10.79
CA PHE A 132 -2.16 0.09 -9.59
C PHE A 132 -2.40 1.41 -8.85
N GLY A 133 -2.29 2.56 -9.53
CA GLY A 133 -2.37 3.92 -9.01
C GLY A 133 -3.52 4.77 -9.58
N MET A 134 -4.68 4.18 -9.86
CA MET A 134 -5.78 4.88 -10.54
C MET A 134 -6.29 6.12 -9.76
N ASN A 135 -6.50 7.23 -10.47
CA ASN A 135 -6.99 8.51 -9.94
C ASN A 135 -6.18 9.05 -8.74
N SER A 136 -4.91 8.67 -8.63
CA SER A 136 -4.04 9.14 -7.55
C SER A 136 -3.19 10.32 -7.98
N SER A 137 -2.78 11.14 -7.01
CA SER A 137 -2.01 12.37 -7.26
C SER A 137 -0.72 12.46 -6.46
N ASN A 138 0.23 13.24 -6.99
CA ASN A 138 1.51 13.56 -6.33
C ASN A 138 2.30 12.29 -6.00
N ILE A 139 2.67 11.56 -7.06
CA ILE A 139 3.34 10.26 -6.99
C ILE A 139 4.80 10.44 -7.35
N VAL A 140 5.70 10.03 -6.47
CA VAL A 140 7.14 9.92 -6.76
C VAL A 140 7.53 8.45 -6.65
N ALA A 141 8.06 7.91 -7.75
CA ALA A 141 8.51 6.53 -7.82
C ALA A 141 10.00 6.46 -8.19
N ASP A 142 10.80 5.77 -7.38
CA ASP A 142 12.19 5.46 -7.67
C ASP A 142 12.40 3.94 -7.51
N HIS A 143 12.92 3.29 -8.54
CA HIS A 143 13.04 1.83 -8.60
C HIS A 143 11.69 1.08 -8.47
N LEU A 144 10.65 1.53 -9.17
CA LEU A 144 9.39 0.79 -9.31
C LEU A 144 9.48 -0.23 -10.45
N ASN A 145 9.26 -1.51 -10.14
CA ASN A 145 9.05 -2.55 -11.14
C ASN A 145 7.58 -2.99 -11.12
N LEU A 146 6.83 -2.65 -12.15
CA LEU A 146 5.38 -2.88 -12.22
C LEU A 146 5.00 -3.67 -13.47
N ILE A 147 4.23 -4.75 -13.29
CA ILE A 147 3.56 -5.47 -14.37
C ILE A 147 2.05 -5.34 -14.18
N GLY A 148 1.35 -4.78 -15.16
CA GLY A 148 -0.10 -4.64 -15.09
C GLY A 148 -0.63 -3.52 -15.98
N ASP A 149 -1.83 -3.71 -16.51
CA ASP A 149 -2.45 -2.76 -17.44
C ASP A 149 -3.13 -1.61 -16.69
N TYR A 150 -3.24 -0.46 -17.37
CA TYR A 150 -3.89 0.76 -16.85
C TYR A 150 -3.26 1.25 -15.54
N ALA A 151 -1.95 1.06 -15.40
CA ALA A 151 -1.19 1.22 -14.16
C ALA A 151 -1.54 2.50 -13.40
N PHE A 152 -1.56 3.65 -14.05
CA PHE A 152 -1.80 4.96 -13.46
C PHE A 152 -2.96 5.70 -14.15
N ASP A 153 -4.03 4.98 -14.55
CA ASP A 153 -5.18 5.62 -15.21
C ASP A 153 -5.76 6.78 -14.39
N GLY A 154 -5.86 7.96 -14.99
CA GLY A 154 -6.35 9.19 -14.35
C GLY A 154 -5.41 9.81 -13.32
N ALA A 155 -4.15 9.37 -13.23
CA ALA A 155 -3.20 9.89 -12.25
C ALA A 155 -2.73 11.31 -12.57
N LYS A 156 -2.30 12.06 -11.54
CA LYS A 156 -1.81 13.43 -11.71
C LYS A 156 -0.50 13.68 -10.99
N ASN A 157 0.39 14.45 -11.59
CA ASN A 157 1.69 14.81 -11.01
C ASN A 157 2.49 13.55 -10.63
N VAL A 158 2.88 12.78 -11.66
CA VAL A 158 3.68 11.56 -11.49
C VAL A 158 5.11 11.85 -11.91
N GLU A 159 6.05 11.59 -11.02
CA GLU A 159 7.49 11.65 -11.29
C GLU A 159 8.11 10.27 -11.06
N MET A 160 8.84 9.76 -12.04
CA MET A 160 9.35 8.39 -12.02
C MET A 160 10.82 8.30 -12.44
N HIS A 161 11.61 7.54 -11.68
CA HIS A 161 13.05 7.35 -11.85
C HIS A 161 13.42 5.86 -11.77
N HIS A 162 14.42 5.43 -12.53
CA HIS A 162 15.01 4.07 -12.47
C HIS A 162 13.99 2.91 -12.46
N SER A 163 12.85 3.09 -13.13
CA SER A 163 11.69 2.21 -13.01
C SER A 163 11.47 1.40 -14.28
N THR A 164 10.81 0.25 -14.15
CA THR A 164 10.40 -0.58 -15.28
C THR A 164 8.91 -0.87 -15.20
N LEU A 165 8.16 -0.46 -16.22
CA LEU A 165 6.73 -0.74 -16.35
C LEU A 165 6.50 -1.68 -17.54
N VAL A 166 5.82 -2.79 -17.31
CA VAL A 166 5.29 -3.67 -18.35
C VAL A 166 3.76 -3.59 -18.31
N ALA A 167 3.20 -2.69 -19.10
CA ALA A 167 1.83 -2.21 -18.92
C ALA A 167 1.24 -1.69 -20.24
N LYS A 168 0.03 -2.12 -20.62
CA LYS A 168 -0.75 -1.38 -21.63
C LYS A 168 -1.37 -0.15 -21.00
N ASP A 169 -1.42 0.95 -21.74
CA ASP A 169 -2.12 2.18 -21.34
C ASP A 169 -1.67 2.67 -19.95
N ALA A 170 -0.36 2.63 -19.70
CA ALA A 170 0.23 2.84 -18.37
C ALA A 170 -0.18 4.17 -17.72
N PHE A 171 -0.43 5.20 -18.52
CA PHE A 171 -0.77 6.56 -18.09
C PHE A 171 -2.02 7.11 -18.79
N TRP A 172 -3.00 6.26 -19.12
CA TRP A 172 -4.24 6.74 -19.72
C TRP A 172 -4.89 7.83 -18.84
N ASN A 173 -5.41 8.89 -19.46
CA ASN A 173 -6.08 10.02 -18.78
C ASN A 173 -5.20 10.74 -17.74
N SER A 174 -3.88 10.53 -17.75
CA SER A 174 -2.98 11.12 -16.78
C SER A 174 -2.57 12.55 -17.14
N GLU A 175 -2.22 13.34 -16.12
CA GLU A 175 -1.80 14.74 -16.26
C GLU A 175 -0.45 14.95 -15.55
N ASN A 176 0.46 15.70 -16.17
CA ASN A 176 1.78 16.03 -15.60
C ASN A 176 2.61 14.80 -15.18
N VAL A 177 2.93 13.94 -16.16
CA VAL A 177 3.77 12.76 -15.97
C VAL A 177 5.19 13.06 -16.48
N THR A 178 6.19 12.85 -15.64
CA THR A 178 7.61 13.02 -15.98
C THR A 178 8.39 11.77 -15.62
N ILE A 179 9.19 11.26 -16.56
CA ILE A 179 9.84 9.95 -16.45
C ILE A 179 11.31 10.08 -16.85
N TYR A 180 12.19 9.60 -15.97
CA TYR A 180 13.65 9.65 -16.11
C TYR A 180 14.24 8.26 -15.95
N ASP A 181 15.28 7.95 -16.74
CA ASP A 181 16.12 6.75 -16.56
C ASP A 181 15.33 5.44 -16.40
N SER A 182 14.16 5.34 -17.05
CA SER A 182 13.17 4.28 -16.85
C SER A 182 12.78 3.63 -18.17
N THR A 183 12.29 2.39 -18.10
CA THR A 183 11.80 1.62 -19.24
C THR A 183 10.29 1.44 -19.13
N ILE A 184 9.56 1.75 -20.20
CA ILE A 184 8.14 1.43 -20.32
C ILE A 184 7.98 0.51 -21.52
N ASN A 185 7.55 -0.71 -21.26
CA ASN A 185 7.25 -1.71 -22.28
C ASN A 185 5.75 -1.94 -22.33
N GLY A 186 5.12 -1.37 -23.35
CA GLY A 186 3.67 -1.33 -23.46
C GLY A 186 3.22 -0.73 -24.77
N ASN A 187 1.93 -0.89 -25.06
CA ASN A 187 1.28 -0.16 -26.12
C ASN A 187 0.62 1.09 -25.54
N TYR A 188 0.64 2.18 -26.30
CA TYR A 188 -0.03 3.46 -26.00
C TYR A 188 0.44 4.10 -24.69
N LEU A 189 1.30 5.11 -24.81
CA LEU A 189 1.94 5.78 -23.67
C LEU A 189 1.06 6.84 -22.99
N GLY A 190 -0.20 7.00 -23.42
CA GLY A 190 -1.03 8.15 -23.06
C GLY A 190 -0.75 9.35 -23.94
#